data_AF-A0AAF0S6M9-F1
#
_entry.id   AF-A0AAF0S6M9-F1
#
_cell.length_a   1.000
_cell.length_b   1.000
_cell.length_c   1.000
_cell.angle_alpha   90.00
_cell.angle_beta   90.00
_cell.angle_gamma   90.00
#
_symmetry.space_group_name_H-M   'P 1'
#
loop_
_entity.id
_entity.type
_entity.pdbx_description
1 polymer ?
#
loop_
_entity_poly.entity_id
_entity_poly.type
_entity_poly.pdbx_seq_one_letter_code
_entity_poly.pdbx_strand_id
1 'polypeptide(L)' 'MCGFAYREERGFAPSGFPPGMPWSDVPDDWKCPMCGSPKNIFRLYSDERFERSRNIVSAGILTPIIQQWTASNTA' A
#
# COMPACT_ATOMS: atom_id res chain seq x y z
N MET A 1 4.25 15.26 -10.02
CA MET A 1 4.09 13.82 -9.74
C MET A 1 2.96 13.68 -8.70
N CYS A 2 1.89 12.93 -8.96
CA CYS A 2 0.66 12.94 -8.12
C CYS A 2 0.65 11.94 -6.95
N GLY A 3 1.65 11.05 -6.84
CA GLY A 3 1.73 10.06 -5.77
C GLY A 3 0.78 8.86 -5.91
N PHE A 4 0.18 8.64 -7.08
CA PHE A 4 -0.65 7.45 -7.32
C PHE A 4 0.19 6.17 -7.24
N ALA A 5 -0.31 5.18 -6.50
CA ALA A 5 0.27 3.85 -6.40
C ALA A 5 -0.76 2.80 -6.82
N TYR A 6 -0.45 2.07 -7.91
CA TYR A 6 -1.24 0.92 -8.34
C TYR A 6 -0.96 -0.26 -7.41
N ARG A 7 -2.01 -0.94 -6.95
CA ARG A 7 -1.91 -2.19 -6.18
C ARG A 7 -2.59 -3.28 -6.96
N GLU A 8 -1.80 -4.25 -7.43
CA GLU A 8 -2.27 -5.41 -8.19
C GLU A 8 -3.38 -6.13 -7.43
N GLU A 9 -3.22 -6.34 -6.13
CA GLU A 9 -4.22 -6.95 -5.24
C GLU A 9 -5.60 -6.29 -5.29
N ARG A 10 -5.67 -4.97 -5.51
CA ARG A 10 -6.93 -4.23 -5.60
C ARG A 10 -7.36 -3.94 -7.03
N GLY A 11 -6.41 -3.95 -7.96
CA GLY A 11 -6.61 -3.41 -9.30
C GLY A 11 -7.07 -1.95 -9.26
N PHE A 12 -7.86 -1.57 -10.25
CA PHE A 12 -8.54 -0.29 -10.34
C PHE A 12 -9.83 -0.44 -11.16
N ALA A 13 -10.90 -0.86 -10.49
CA ALA A 13 -12.22 -1.08 -11.09
C ALA A 13 -12.75 0.12 -11.92
N PRO A 14 -12.53 1.40 -11.55
CA PRO A 14 -13.01 2.53 -12.35
C PRO A 14 -12.39 2.63 -13.76
N SER A 15 -11.24 2.00 -14.02
CA SER A 15 -10.66 1.90 -15.37
C SER A 15 -10.76 0.48 -15.95
N GLY A 16 -11.57 -0.39 -15.35
CA GLY A 16 -11.76 -1.76 -15.83
C GLY A 16 -10.61 -2.71 -15.48
N PHE A 17 -9.76 -2.37 -14.52
CA PHE A 17 -8.70 -3.26 -14.04
C PHE A 17 -9.19 -4.03 -12.80
N PRO A 18 -9.49 -5.34 -12.90
CA PRO A 18 -9.97 -6.11 -11.77
C PRO A 18 -8.87 -6.31 -10.71
N PRO A 19 -9.26 -6.63 -9.46
CA PRO A 19 -8.34 -7.10 -8.43
C PRO A 19 -7.53 -8.32 -8.93
N GLY A 20 -6.24 -8.33 -8.61
CA GLY A 20 -5.29 -9.37 -9.02
C GLY A 20 -4.69 -9.18 -10.41
N MET A 21 -5.06 -8.12 -11.15
CA MET A 21 -4.42 -7.80 -12.43
C MET A 21 -2.99 -7.29 -12.18
N PRO A 22 -1.97 -7.93 -12.80
CA PRO A 22 -0.60 -7.48 -12.65
C PRO A 22 -0.34 -6.20 -13.47
N TRP A 23 0.63 -5.39 -13.05
CA TRP A 23 1.03 -4.17 -13.75
C TRP A 23 1.54 -4.44 -15.17
N SER A 24 2.05 -5.66 -15.43
CA SER A 24 2.46 -6.13 -16.75
C SER A 24 1.30 -6.15 -17.75
N ASP A 25 0.09 -6.44 -17.29
CA ASP A 25 -1.10 -6.61 -18.14
C ASP A 25 -1.81 -5.28 -18.42
N VAL A 26 -1.45 -4.22 -17.70
CA VAL A 26 -1.95 -2.87 -17.95
C VAL A 26 -1.43 -2.40 -19.32
N PRO A 27 -2.28 -1.88 -20.23
CA PRO A 27 -1.83 -1.41 -21.54
C PRO A 27 -0.79 -0.29 -21.45
N ASP A 28 0.16 -0.23 -22.40
CA ASP A 28 1.20 0.81 -22.39
C ASP A 28 0.66 2.23 -22.66
N ASP A 29 -0.48 2.32 -23.34
CA ASP A 29 -1.22 3.58 -23.56
C ASP A 29 -1.98 4.06 -22.32
N TRP A 30 -1.94 3.29 -21.22
CA TRP A 30 -2.58 3.70 -19.98
C TRP A 30 -1.98 5.00 -19.42
N LYS A 31 -2.87 5.84 -18.92
CA LYS A 31 -2.54 7.11 -18.27
C LYS A 31 -3.09 7.12 -16.86
N CYS A 32 -2.31 7.69 -15.95
CA CYS A 32 -2.70 7.87 -14.56
C CYS A 32 -4.05 8.59 -14.48
N PRO A 33 -5.08 8.02 -13.82
CA PRO A 33 -6.40 8.64 -13.75
C PRO A 33 -6.40 9.94 -12.95
N MET A 34 -5.37 10.17 -12.11
CA MET A 34 -5.25 11.37 -11.29
C MET A 34 -4.55 12.54 -12.00
N CYS A 35 -3.59 12.27 -12.90
CA CYS A 35 -2.75 13.32 -13.47
C CYS A 35 -2.38 13.15 -14.95
N GLY A 36 -2.88 12.10 -15.62
CA GLY A 36 -2.64 11.84 -17.03
C GLY A 36 -1.22 11.39 -17.37
N SER A 37 -0.35 11.14 -16.39
CA SER A 37 1.01 10.71 -16.66
C SER A 37 1.06 9.30 -17.27
N PRO A 38 1.96 9.06 -18.24
CA PRO A 38 2.05 7.77 -18.95
C PRO A 38 2.58 6.63 -18.06
N LYS A 39 2.29 5.37 -18.44
CA LYS A 39 2.73 4.16 -17.72
C LYS A 39 4.25 4.11 -17.49
N ASN A 40 5.05 4.61 -18.43
CA ASN A 40 6.52 4.54 -18.40
C ASN A 40 7.19 5.36 -17.27
N ILE A 41 6.48 6.30 -16.63
CA ILE A 41 7.03 7.06 -15.50
C ILE A 41 6.88 6.31 -14.17
N PHE A 42 6.09 5.23 -14.15
CA PHE A 42 5.89 4.41 -12.97
C PHE A 42 7.02 3.41 -12.81
N ARG A 43 7.37 3.12 -11.56
CA ARG A 43 8.35 2.09 -11.20
C ARG A 43 7.70 1.05 -10.31
N LEU A 44 8.06 -0.21 -10.53
CA LEU A 44 7.69 -1.28 -9.62
C LEU A 44 8.27 -0.99 -8.25
N TYR A 45 7.41 -1.06 -7.23
CA TYR A 45 7.79 -0.82 -5.85
C TYR A 45 7.62 -2.13 -5.07
N SER A 46 8.72 -2.81 -4.78
CA SER A 46 8.73 -3.93 -3.84
C SER A 46 8.82 -3.34 -2.43
N ASP A 47 7.69 -3.26 -1.75
CA ASP A 47 7.60 -2.60 -0.45
C ASP A 47 8.06 -3.50 0.71
N GLU A 48 9.35 -3.81 0.77
CA GLU A 48 9.95 -4.56 1.88
C GLU A 48 9.89 -3.79 3.21
N ARG A 49 9.84 -2.45 3.16
CA ARG A 49 9.76 -1.60 4.36
C ARG A 49 8.35 -1.55 4.94
N PHE A 50 7.31 -1.51 4.13
CA PHE A 50 5.93 -1.54 4.62
C PHE A 50 5.55 -2.90 5.21
N GLU A 51 6.06 -4.00 4.65
CA GLU A 51 5.89 -5.32 5.26
C GLU A 51 6.55 -5.38 6.63
N ARG A 52 7.75 -4.80 6.76
CA ARG A 52 8.44 -4.69 8.05
C ARG A 52 7.66 -3.84 9.06
N SER A 53 7.03 -2.75 8.63
CA SER A 53 6.17 -1.93 9.48
C SER A 53 4.87 -2.64 9.89
N ARG A 54 4.20 -3.35 8.97
CA ARG A 54 3.04 -4.19 9.29
C ARG A 54 3.41 -5.30 10.27
N ASN A 55 4.54 -5.95 10.07
CA ASN A 55 5.01 -6.99 10.97
C ASN A 55 5.40 -6.47 12.35
N ILE A 56 5.87 -5.23 12.50
CA ILE A 56 6.13 -4.66 13.83
C ILE A 56 4.81 -4.41 14.61
N VAL A 57 3.74 -3.99 13.92
CA VAL A 57 2.40 -3.80 14.53
C VAL A 57 1.73 -5.15 14.81
N SER A 58 1.79 -6.09 13.86
CA SER A 58 1.24 -7.45 14.01
C SER A 58 2.02 -8.34 14.98
N ALA A 59 3.33 -8.12 15.15
CA ALA A 59 4.16 -8.81 16.15
C ALA A 59 4.10 -8.15 17.54
N GLY A 60 3.27 -7.12 17.75
CA GLY A 60 3.08 -6.50 19.07
C GLY A 60 4.31 -5.77 19.62
N ILE A 61 5.33 -5.50 18.79
CA ILE A 61 6.62 -4.93 19.22
C ILE A 61 6.48 -3.44 19.58
N LEU A 62 5.50 -2.73 19.02
CA LEU A 62 5.21 -1.32 19.33
C LEU A 62 4.15 -1.08 20.41
N THR A 63 3.68 -2.13 21.11
CA THR A 63 2.66 -2.02 22.17
C THR A 63 3.16 -1.96 23.63
N PRO A 64 4.34 -1.42 24.01
CA PRO A 64 4.66 -1.42 25.44
C PRO A 64 4.05 -0.26 26.25
N ILE A 65 3.52 0.82 25.66
CA ILE A 65 3.10 1.99 26.48
C ILE A 65 1.62 1.98 26.86
N ILE A 66 0.70 1.52 26.00
CA ILE A 66 -0.74 1.53 26.32
C ILE A 66 -1.09 0.44 27.35
N GLN A 67 -0.40 -0.71 27.36
CA GLN A 67 -0.65 -1.79 28.34
C GLN A 67 -0.05 -1.53 29.73
N GLN A 68 0.99 -0.70 29.85
CA GLN A 68 1.60 -0.39 31.16
C GLN A 68 0.78 0.63 31.95
N TRP A 69 0.02 1.51 31.29
CA TRP A 69 -0.82 2.50 31.99
C TRP A 69 -2.07 1.87 32.61
N THR A 70 -2.66 0.84 31.98
CA THR A 70 -3.83 0.16 32.53
C THR A 70 -3.50 -0.70 33.76
N ALA A 71 -2.26 -1.18 33.89
CA ALA A 71 -1.83 -1.98 35.04
C ALA A 71 -1.53 -1.14 36.30
N SER A 72 -1.11 0.12 36.13
CA SER A 72 -0.65 0.97 37.23
C SER A 72 -1.73 1.84 37.89
N ASN A 73 -2.97 1.84 37.38
CA ASN A 73 -4.06 2.70 37.89
C ASN A 73 -5.30 1.91 38.37
N THR A 74 -5.13 0.66 38.80
CA THR A 74 -6.20 -0.16 39.42
C THR A 74 -5.84 -0.62 40.83
N ALA A 75 -5.07 0.19 41.56
CA ALA A 75 -4.85 0.02 42.99
C ALA A 75 -5.28 1.29 43.74
#